data_AF-Q4T7C5-F1
#
_entry.id   AF-Q4T7C5-F1
#
_cell.length_a   1.000
_cell.length_b   1.000
_cell.length_c   1.000
_cell.angle_alpha   90.00
_cell.angle_beta   90.00
_cell.angle_gamma   90.00
#
_symmetry.space_group_name_H-M   'P 1'
#
loop_
_entity.id
_entity.type
_entity.pdbx_description
1 polymer ?
#
loop_
_entity_poly.entity_id
_entity_poly.type
_entity_poly.pdbx_seq_one_letter_code
_entity_poly.pdbx_strand_id
1 'polypeptide(L)'
;ADVAVAEMSDSFCQPSLFYHLGVRESFSMTNNIILYCYKQDSDLQAIKEQCGSYTFIPYVVSPQGKVFACDARMMTCMKELMQPSFPLEPLLTPLVERLAHLLSNVHIQSSEYFRESIRQEIRRARERFSGQDLSEELRRIQKRLDSVDLLTPDIVIYLLLSFRDIQDYDSIINLVETLNNLPMCLIAQHQNIKFHYIFALNRRNHPGDRAKALELILPLVESRDKVASDIYCLCGRIYKDMFMSSGFSDRNSRDQACCWYGKAFEMEPTLHSGINVVVLLMAAGHDFETSIEIRKIGVTLNTLLGRKGSLEKMKDYWDVGFYLGANILSNEHRKVIDACEKLYKLKAPVWYVGSIMETFILFRQFAKLPEVKSPKQEAMDFWMELLLQTYKPTVSTACCPVLILEPSKVLQPAVVCVSEEDENRTVQLKHVTP
;
A
#
# COMPACT_ATOMS: atom_id res chain seq x y z
N ALA A 1 6.32 -22.16 13.73
CA ALA A 1 6.18 -22.28 15.20
C ALA A 1 7.42 -21.66 15.85
N ASP A 2 7.24 -20.84 16.87
CA ASP A 2 8.34 -20.12 17.55
C ASP A 2 9.20 -21.04 18.41
N VAL A 3 8.64 -22.18 18.84
CA VAL A 3 9.33 -23.27 19.54
C VAL A 3 9.04 -24.58 18.82
N ALA A 4 10.05 -25.44 18.68
CA ALA A 4 9.86 -26.84 18.30
C ALA A 4 10.28 -27.75 19.45
N VAL A 5 9.46 -28.77 19.73
CA VAL A 5 9.77 -29.83 20.69
C VAL A 5 9.83 -31.13 19.91
N ALA A 6 11.00 -31.79 19.93
CA ALA A 6 11.24 -33.04 19.23
C ALA A 6 11.50 -34.17 20.24
N GLU A 7 10.74 -35.25 20.14
CA GLU A 7 10.97 -36.49 20.90
C GLU A 7 11.99 -37.34 20.12
N MET A 8 13.15 -37.63 20.72
CA MET A 8 14.28 -38.27 20.05
C MET A 8 14.68 -39.61 20.70
N SER A 9 13.78 -40.27 21.41
CA SER A 9 14.05 -41.58 22.01
C SER A 9 14.20 -42.72 21.01
N ASP A 10 13.60 -42.55 19.83
CA ASP A 10 13.70 -43.49 18.72
C ASP A 10 14.86 -43.10 17.80
N SER A 11 15.91 -43.93 17.79
CA SER A 11 17.10 -43.72 16.97
C SER A 11 16.80 -43.73 15.47
N PHE A 12 15.74 -44.40 15.03
CA PHE A 12 15.34 -44.42 13.62
C PHE A 12 14.85 -43.04 13.15
N CYS A 13 14.20 -42.27 14.02
CA CYS A 13 13.64 -40.96 13.70
C CYS A 13 14.66 -39.81 13.82
N GLN A 14 15.76 -40.02 14.53
CA GLN A 14 16.75 -38.97 14.84
C GLN A 14 17.30 -38.24 13.61
N PRO A 15 17.77 -38.90 12.53
CA PRO A 15 18.33 -38.19 11.36
C PRO A 15 17.34 -37.23 10.70
N SER A 16 16.06 -37.64 10.59
CA SER A 16 15.00 -36.83 10.00
C SER A 16 14.64 -35.64 10.90
N LEU A 17 14.53 -35.88 12.21
CA LEU A 17 14.25 -34.82 13.17
C LEU A 17 15.39 -33.78 13.22
N PHE A 18 16.65 -34.22 13.20
CA PHE A 18 17.80 -33.31 13.11
C PHE A 18 17.80 -32.49 11.81
N TYR A 19 17.45 -33.11 10.67
CA TYR A 19 17.30 -32.38 9.41
C TYR A 19 16.24 -31.27 9.54
N HIS A 20 15.06 -31.57 10.11
CA HIS A 20 14.01 -30.57 10.29
C HIS A 20 14.38 -29.48 11.30
N LEU A 21 15.13 -29.80 12.36
CA LEU A 21 15.66 -28.79 13.28
C LEU A 21 16.71 -27.89 12.59
N GLY A 22 17.61 -28.45 11.79
CA GLY A 22 18.58 -27.68 11.01
C GLY A 22 17.93 -26.78 9.95
N VAL A 23 16.83 -27.22 9.32
CA VAL A 23 16.00 -26.36 8.46
C VAL A 23 15.42 -25.20 9.26
N ARG A 24 14.98 -25.40 10.50
CA ARG A 24 14.48 -24.29 11.34
C ARG A 24 15.58 -23.29 11.67
N GLU A 25 16.80 -23.76 11.96
CA GLU A 25 17.94 -22.89 12.23
C GLU A 25 18.32 -22.03 11.01
N SER A 26 18.18 -22.55 9.78
CA SER A 26 18.44 -21.74 8.58
C SER A 26 17.44 -20.59 8.38
N PHE A 27 16.27 -20.66 9.02
CA PHE A 27 15.30 -19.57 9.12
C PHE A 27 15.41 -18.78 10.44
N SER A 28 16.56 -18.84 11.13
CA SER A 28 16.81 -18.18 12.43
C SER A 28 15.85 -18.56 13.56
N MET A 29 15.17 -19.71 13.45
CA MET A 29 14.29 -20.23 14.50
C MET A 29 15.09 -21.16 15.43
N THR A 30 15.66 -20.58 16.48
CA THR A 30 16.64 -21.25 17.36
C THR A 30 16.06 -21.91 18.61
N ASN A 31 14.80 -21.63 18.97
CA ASN A 31 14.16 -22.23 20.15
C ASN A 31 13.74 -23.69 19.87
N ASN A 32 14.71 -24.60 19.92
CA ASN A 32 14.51 -26.03 19.69
C ASN A 32 14.80 -26.80 20.99
N ILE A 33 13.82 -27.60 21.41
CA ILE A 33 13.86 -28.43 22.62
C ILE A 33 13.86 -29.88 22.18
N ILE A 34 14.83 -30.66 22.66
CA ILE A 34 14.93 -32.10 22.44
C ILE A 34 14.53 -32.81 23.72
N LEU A 35 13.52 -33.68 23.62
CA LEU A 35 13.13 -34.61 24.67
C LEU A 35 13.75 -35.98 24.41
N TYR A 36 14.30 -36.59 25.45
CA TYR A 36 14.89 -37.93 25.35
C TYR A 36 14.52 -38.79 26.55
N CYS A 37 13.86 -39.92 26.33
CA CYS A 37 13.53 -40.89 27.35
C CYS A 37 14.79 -41.65 27.74
N TYR A 38 15.21 -41.47 28.99
CA TYR A 38 16.37 -42.18 29.52
C TYR A 38 16.12 -43.69 29.59
N LYS A 39 17.08 -44.45 29.08
CA LYS A 39 17.16 -45.91 29.24
C LYS A 39 18.42 -46.26 30.03
N GLN A 40 18.38 -47.31 30.85
CA GLN A 40 19.47 -47.66 31.77
C GLN A 40 20.83 -47.88 31.08
N ASP A 41 20.83 -48.28 29.80
CA ASP A 41 22.01 -48.51 28.97
C ASP A 41 22.37 -47.34 28.03
N SER A 42 21.66 -46.21 28.12
CA SER A 42 21.92 -45.04 27.27
C SER A 42 23.04 -44.16 27.84
N ASP A 43 24.02 -43.82 27.00
CA ASP A 43 25.02 -42.80 27.32
C ASP A 43 24.41 -41.40 27.08
N LEU A 44 23.76 -40.87 28.10
CA LEU A 44 23.15 -39.54 28.10
C LEU A 44 24.13 -38.43 27.73
N GLN A 45 25.41 -38.58 28.08
CA GLN A 45 26.41 -37.55 27.85
C GLN A 45 26.79 -37.50 26.37
N ALA A 46 27.02 -38.65 25.75
CA ALA A 46 27.28 -38.75 24.32
C ALA A 46 26.09 -38.24 23.47
N ILE A 47 24.86 -38.54 23.88
CA ILE A 47 23.65 -38.10 23.17
C ILE A 47 23.46 -36.58 23.31
N LYS A 48 23.71 -36.03 24.51
CA LYS A 48 23.65 -34.58 24.73
C LYS A 48 24.66 -33.83 23.86
N GLU A 49 25.86 -34.38 23.68
CA GLU A 49 26.88 -33.78 22.82
C GLU A 49 26.48 -33.78 21.33
N GLN A 50 25.76 -34.81 20.87
CA GLN A 50 25.20 -34.87 19.52
C GLN A 50 24.09 -33.83 19.29
N CYS A 51 23.40 -33.42 20.34
CA CYS A 51 22.35 -32.39 20.28
C CYS A 51 22.89 -30.95 20.17
N GLY A 52 24.21 -30.74 20.19
CA GLY A 52 24.82 -29.43 19.97
C GLY A 52 24.33 -28.35 20.96
N SER A 53 23.86 -27.22 20.43
CA SER A 53 23.35 -26.08 21.21
C SER A 53 21.87 -26.18 21.59
N TYR A 54 21.17 -27.26 21.21
CA TYR A 54 19.74 -27.39 21.51
C TYR A 54 19.49 -27.57 23.01
N THR A 55 18.30 -27.14 23.46
CA THR A 55 17.88 -27.39 24.84
C THR A 55 17.53 -28.87 24.98
N PHE A 56 18.44 -29.65 25.56
CA PHE A 56 18.27 -31.08 25.77
C PHE A 56 17.67 -31.38 27.14
N ILE A 57 16.53 -32.08 27.17
CA ILE A 57 15.82 -32.47 28.40
C ILE A 57 15.64 -33.98 28.40
N PRO A 58 16.50 -34.72 29.13
CA PRO A 58 16.24 -36.12 29.37
C PRO A 58 15.10 -36.28 30.39
N TYR A 59 14.30 -37.32 30.22
CA TYR A 59 13.17 -37.61 31.08
C TYR A 59 13.05 -39.10 31.41
N VAL A 60 12.35 -39.41 32.49
CA VAL A 60 12.00 -40.78 32.90
C VAL A 60 10.49 -40.91 33.10
N VAL A 61 9.98 -42.12 32.89
CA VAL A 61 8.59 -42.47 33.17
C VAL A 61 8.56 -43.36 34.41
N SER A 62 7.81 -42.95 35.43
CA SER A 62 7.65 -43.74 36.64
C SER A 62 6.76 -44.98 36.39
N PRO A 63 6.79 -45.99 37.27
CA PRO A 63 5.89 -47.15 37.18
C PRO A 63 4.40 -46.77 37.19
N GLN A 64 4.05 -45.61 37.76
CA GLN A 64 2.70 -45.06 37.78
C GLN A 64 2.37 -44.22 36.52
N GLY A 65 3.26 -44.18 35.52
CA GLY A 65 3.06 -43.45 34.26
C GLY A 65 3.30 -41.94 34.34
N LYS A 66 3.86 -41.42 35.44
CA LYS A 66 4.21 -39.99 35.56
C LYS A 66 5.55 -39.72 34.89
N VAL A 67 5.69 -38.54 34.28
CA VAL A 67 6.88 -38.16 33.51
C VAL A 67 7.66 -37.06 34.22
N PHE A 68 8.94 -37.32 34.46
CA PHE A 68 9.83 -36.42 35.21
C PHE A 68 11.07 -36.07 34.39
N ALA A 69 11.49 -34.81 34.43
CA ALA A 69 12.77 -34.39 33.86
C ALA A 69 13.92 -34.84 34.78
N CYS A 70 15.04 -35.25 34.20
CA CYS A 70 16.23 -35.67 34.93
C CYS A 70 17.50 -34.97 34.40
N ASP A 71 18.62 -35.12 35.13
CA ASP A 71 19.94 -34.67 34.71
C ASP A 71 20.91 -35.86 34.73
N ALA A 72 21.89 -35.87 33.83
CA ALA A 72 22.85 -36.96 33.66
C ALA A 72 23.55 -37.31 34.97
N ARG A 73 23.92 -36.30 35.79
CA ARG A 73 24.57 -36.46 37.10
C ARG A 73 23.66 -37.12 38.14
N MET A 74 22.37 -36.76 38.14
CA MET A 74 21.39 -37.39 39.02
C MET A 74 21.17 -38.85 38.63
N MET A 75 21.11 -39.15 37.32
CA MET A 75 20.89 -40.53 36.85
C MET A 75 22.08 -41.46 37.14
N THR A 76 23.31 -40.94 37.19
CA THR A 76 24.48 -41.72 37.64
C THR A 76 24.38 -42.09 39.11
N CYS A 77 24.00 -41.13 39.98
CA CYS A 77 23.76 -41.36 41.41
C CYS A 77 22.58 -42.31 41.64
N MET A 78 21.55 -42.24 40.81
CA MET A 78 20.38 -43.10 40.89
C MET A 78 20.66 -44.55 40.48
N LYS A 79 21.67 -44.84 39.65
CA LYS A 79 22.10 -46.23 39.39
C LYS A 79 22.56 -46.93 40.69
N GLU A 80 23.11 -46.18 41.64
CA GLU A 80 23.62 -46.71 42.91
C GLU A 80 22.55 -46.80 44.01
N LEU A 81 21.46 -46.02 43.91
CA LEU A 81 20.44 -45.85 44.94
C LEU A 81 19.12 -46.59 44.72
N MET A 82 18.98 -47.41 43.66
CA MET A 82 17.75 -48.15 43.34
C MET A 82 17.46 -49.30 44.32
N GLN A 83 17.06 -48.94 45.55
CA GLN A 83 16.30 -49.78 46.46
C GLN A 83 14.81 -49.56 46.20
N PRO A 84 13.96 -50.61 46.23
CA PRO A 84 12.53 -50.53 45.86
C PRO A 84 11.65 -49.65 46.78
N SER A 85 12.21 -49.02 47.81
CA SER A 85 11.48 -48.26 48.84
C SER A 85 11.78 -46.75 48.87
N PHE A 86 12.57 -46.21 47.93
CA PHE A 86 12.89 -44.78 47.92
C PHE A 86 11.85 -43.95 47.13
N PRO A 87 11.15 -42.97 47.72
CA PRO A 87 10.23 -42.12 46.98
C PRO A 87 11.03 -41.10 46.15
N LEU A 88 11.12 -41.32 44.83
CA LEU A 88 11.79 -40.42 43.88
C LEU A 88 11.03 -39.10 43.64
N GLU A 89 9.71 -39.11 43.84
CA GLU A 89 8.82 -38.00 43.45
C GLU A 89 9.16 -36.63 44.09
N PRO A 90 9.64 -36.51 45.34
CA PRO A 90 10.00 -35.21 45.92
C PRO A 90 11.27 -34.59 45.35
N LEU A 91 12.11 -35.37 44.66
CA LEU A 91 13.43 -34.94 44.18
C LEU A 91 13.45 -34.61 42.68
N LEU A 92 12.38 -34.94 41.94
CA LEU A 92 12.33 -34.78 40.49
C LEU A 92 11.27 -33.75 40.09
N THR A 93 11.63 -32.88 39.15
CA THR A 93 10.69 -31.91 38.58
C THR A 93 9.80 -32.60 37.53
N PRO A 94 8.47 -32.49 37.60
CA PRO A 94 7.58 -32.95 36.53
C PRO A 94 7.98 -32.32 35.18
N LEU A 95 8.00 -33.13 34.11
CA LEU A 95 8.42 -32.65 32.79
C LEU A 95 7.57 -31.45 32.32
N VAL A 96 6.28 -31.47 32.63
CA VAL A 96 5.33 -30.39 32.32
C VAL A 96 5.73 -29.08 32.98
N GLU A 97 6.14 -29.09 34.25
CA GLU A 97 6.59 -27.88 34.95
C GLU A 97 7.89 -27.34 34.36
N ARG A 98 8.83 -28.24 34.01
CA ARG A 98 10.08 -27.85 33.37
C ARG A 98 9.84 -27.21 31.99
N LEU A 99 8.95 -27.80 31.18
CA LEU A 99 8.55 -27.25 29.90
C LEU A 99 7.83 -25.91 30.06
N ALA A 100 6.89 -25.80 31.01
CA ALA A 100 6.18 -24.56 31.29
C ALA A 100 7.15 -23.42 31.67
N HIS A 101 8.13 -23.70 32.53
CA HIS A 101 9.16 -22.72 32.91
C HIS A 101 10.07 -22.31 31.74
N LEU A 102 10.45 -23.26 30.89
CA LEU A 102 11.25 -22.94 29.70
C LEU A 102 10.45 -22.09 28.72
N LEU A 103 9.20 -22.49 28.44
CA LEU A 103 8.31 -21.77 27.53
C LEU A 103 7.94 -20.37 28.04
N SER A 104 7.84 -20.17 29.36
CA SER A 104 7.59 -18.83 29.94
C SER A 104 8.76 -17.86 29.74
N ASN A 105 9.98 -18.38 29.53
CA ASN A 105 11.19 -17.58 29.29
C ASN A 105 11.50 -17.41 27.79
N VAL A 106 10.81 -18.14 26.91
CA VAL A 106 10.92 -17.95 25.45
C VAL A 106 10.30 -16.60 25.11
N HIS A 107 11.10 -15.70 24.52
CA HIS A 107 10.58 -14.49 23.91
C HIS A 107 9.78 -14.85 22.64
N ILE A 108 8.50 -15.15 22.82
CA ILE A 108 7.52 -15.20 21.73
C ILE A 108 7.17 -13.73 21.39
N GLN A 109 7.11 -13.37 20.10
CA GLN A 109 6.56 -12.08 19.60
C GLN A 109 7.45 -10.82 19.53
N SER A 110 8.77 -10.88 19.30
CA SER A 110 9.51 -9.64 18.99
C SER A 110 9.13 -9.07 17.61
N SER A 111 8.99 -9.91 16.59
CA SER A 111 8.79 -9.45 15.20
C SER A 111 7.38 -8.90 14.94
N GLU A 112 6.31 -9.53 15.42
CA GLU A 112 4.94 -9.05 15.17
C GLU A 112 4.63 -7.76 15.94
N TYR A 113 5.06 -7.68 17.21
CA TYR A 113 4.98 -6.45 18.00
C TYR A 113 5.77 -5.32 17.35
N PHE A 114 6.98 -5.59 16.86
CA PHE A 114 7.80 -4.59 16.20
C PHE A 114 7.20 -4.15 14.86
N ARG A 115 6.64 -5.08 14.07
CA ARG A 115 5.91 -4.75 12.84
C ARG A 115 4.73 -3.83 13.11
N GLU A 116 3.93 -4.12 14.12
CA GLU A 116 2.82 -3.24 14.50
C GLU A 116 3.32 -1.89 15.05
N SER A 117 4.43 -1.88 15.78
CA SER A 117 5.09 -0.65 16.23
C SER A 117 5.47 0.25 15.05
N ILE A 118 6.11 -0.31 14.01
CA ILE A 118 6.43 0.43 12.78
C ILE A 118 5.18 0.94 12.07
N ARG A 119 4.13 0.12 11.95
CA ARG A 119 2.86 0.58 11.36
C ARG A 119 2.26 1.74 12.16
N GLN A 120 2.32 1.69 13.49
CA GLN A 120 1.86 2.77 14.35
C GLN A 120 2.72 4.03 14.21
N GLU A 121 4.04 3.90 14.10
CA GLU A 121 4.94 5.03 13.85
C GLU A 121 4.61 5.73 12.52
N ILE A 122 4.42 4.97 11.44
CA ILE A 122 4.01 5.52 10.14
C ILE A 122 2.66 6.25 10.25
N ARG A 123 1.67 5.66 10.94
CA ARG A 123 0.36 6.30 11.17
C ARG A 123 0.51 7.61 11.94
N ARG A 124 1.26 7.61 13.06
CA ARG A 124 1.51 8.80 13.87
C ARG A 124 2.27 9.87 13.08
N ALA A 125 3.21 9.48 12.21
CA ALA A 125 3.92 10.42 11.37
C ALA A 125 2.94 11.14 10.42
N ARG A 126 2.05 10.40 9.75
CA ARG A 126 1.02 10.96 8.85
C ARG A 126 0.00 11.85 9.57
N GLU A 127 -0.25 11.61 10.85
CA GLU A 127 -1.15 12.44 11.67
C GLU A 127 -0.50 13.75 12.12
N ARG A 128 0.82 13.75 12.35
CA ARG A 128 1.56 14.87 12.96
C ARG A 128 2.27 15.76 11.95
N PHE A 129 2.73 15.19 10.84
CA PHE A 129 3.57 15.87 9.87
C PHE A 129 2.90 15.92 8.49
N SER A 130 3.34 16.86 7.66
CA SER A 130 2.92 16.98 6.27
C SER A 130 4.07 17.49 5.41
N GLY A 131 3.96 17.37 4.08
CA GLY A 131 4.98 17.87 3.15
C GLY A 131 6.38 17.31 3.42
N GLN A 132 7.39 18.20 3.42
CA GLN A 132 8.80 17.82 3.60
C GLN A 132 9.08 17.20 4.97
N ASP A 133 8.47 17.71 6.04
CA ASP A 133 8.65 17.16 7.39
C ASP A 133 8.20 15.70 7.48
N LEU A 134 7.08 15.37 6.82
CA LEU A 134 6.62 13.98 6.74
C LEU A 134 7.57 13.11 5.90
N SER A 135 8.12 13.62 4.80
CA SER A 135 9.13 12.89 4.01
C SER A 135 10.37 12.56 4.86
N GLU A 136 10.86 13.51 5.66
CA GLU A 136 12.00 13.27 6.54
C GLU A 136 11.72 12.21 7.59
N GLU A 137 10.57 12.29 8.26
CA GLU A 137 10.17 11.31 9.27
C GLU A 137 9.97 9.91 8.69
N LEU A 138 9.33 9.79 7.53
CA LEU A 138 9.20 8.50 6.83
C LEU A 138 10.55 7.92 6.42
N ARG A 139 11.50 8.76 5.97
CA ARG A 139 12.87 8.32 5.67
C ARG A 139 13.63 7.88 6.92
N ARG A 140 13.39 8.50 8.09
CA ARG A 140 13.94 8.05 9.39
C ARG A 140 13.39 6.68 9.78
N ILE A 141 12.08 6.45 9.60
CA ILE A 141 11.45 5.14 9.82
C ILE A 141 12.03 4.11 8.85
N GLN A 142 12.14 4.44 7.56
CA GLN A 142 12.70 3.56 6.54
C GLN A 142 14.14 3.12 6.86
N LYS A 143 15.01 4.03 7.30
CA LYS A 143 16.40 3.70 7.70
C LYS A 143 16.49 2.73 8.88
N ARG A 144 15.43 2.60 9.68
CA ARG A 144 15.39 1.63 10.80
C ARG A 144 14.95 0.24 10.35
N LEU A 145 14.58 0.05 9.08
CA LEU A 145 14.18 -1.25 8.52
C LEU A 145 15.37 -2.12 8.06
N ASP A 146 16.59 -1.81 8.49
CA ASP A 146 17.81 -2.52 8.04
C ASP A 146 17.86 -4.01 8.46
N SER A 147 17.00 -4.48 9.37
CA SER A 147 16.89 -5.91 9.70
C SER A 147 15.88 -6.62 8.77
N VAL A 148 16.32 -7.73 8.15
CA VAL A 148 15.55 -8.55 7.19
C VAL A 148 14.17 -8.96 7.72
N ASP A 149 14.04 -9.20 9.03
CA ASP A 149 12.77 -9.62 9.66
C ASP A 149 11.67 -8.54 9.65
N LEU A 150 12.04 -7.29 9.39
CA LEU A 150 11.12 -6.14 9.36
C LEU A 150 10.75 -5.70 7.95
N LEU A 151 11.50 -6.15 6.95
CA LEU A 151 11.23 -5.89 5.54
C LEU A 151 10.13 -6.85 5.09
N THR A 152 8.88 -6.52 5.38
CA THR A 152 7.71 -7.26 4.91
C THR A 152 6.94 -6.47 3.85
N PRO A 153 6.30 -7.14 2.86
CA PRO A 153 5.58 -6.45 1.78
C PRO A 153 4.52 -5.46 2.28
N ASP A 154 3.86 -5.75 3.40
CA ASP A 154 2.86 -4.86 3.99
C ASP A 154 3.47 -3.56 4.53
N ILE A 155 4.62 -3.61 5.21
CA ILE A 155 5.31 -2.41 5.71
C ILE A 155 5.81 -1.56 4.55
N VAL A 156 6.40 -2.21 3.53
CA VAL A 156 6.85 -1.52 2.32
C VAL A 156 5.67 -0.81 1.65
N ILE A 157 4.54 -1.49 1.44
CA ILE A 157 3.34 -0.86 0.87
C ILE A 157 2.86 0.33 1.71
N TYR A 158 2.84 0.22 3.03
CA TYR A 158 2.48 1.34 3.90
C TYR A 158 3.40 2.55 3.71
N LEU A 159 4.72 2.34 3.60
CA LEU A 159 5.67 3.41 3.27
C LEU A 159 5.40 4.00 1.89
N LEU A 160 5.23 3.17 0.86
CA LEU A 160 4.97 3.64 -0.51
C LEU A 160 3.69 4.49 -0.60
N LEU A 161 2.62 4.07 0.08
CA LEU A 161 1.38 4.84 0.15
C LEU A 161 1.59 6.17 0.89
N SER A 162 2.38 6.17 1.97
CA SER A 162 2.66 7.37 2.76
C SER A 162 3.50 8.38 1.99
N PHE A 163 4.55 7.94 1.29
CA PHE A 163 5.33 8.79 0.39
C PHE A 163 4.47 9.32 -0.77
N ARG A 164 3.56 8.51 -1.31
CA ARG A 164 2.66 8.93 -2.40
C ARG A 164 1.71 10.04 -1.96
N ASP A 165 1.22 10.01 -0.73
CA ASP A 165 0.32 11.04 -0.20
C ASP A 165 0.97 12.44 -0.18
N ILE A 166 2.29 12.50 -0.01
CA ILE A 166 3.10 13.73 -0.10
C ILE A 166 3.83 13.88 -1.44
N GLN A 167 3.53 13.02 -2.41
CA GLN A 167 4.13 13.01 -3.76
C GLN A 167 5.66 12.89 -3.77
N ASP A 168 6.25 12.25 -2.77
CA ASP A 168 7.69 11.95 -2.72
C ASP A 168 7.99 10.69 -3.56
N TYR A 169 7.91 10.84 -4.87
CA TYR A 169 8.12 9.75 -5.83
C TYR A 169 9.58 9.28 -5.86
N ASP A 170 10.55 10.15 -5.55
CA ASP A 170 11.95 9.79 -5.43
C ASP A 170 12.17 8.79 -4.30
N SER A 171 11.60 9.01 -3.12
CA SER A 171 11.70 8.05 -2.01
C SER A 171 11.05 6.69 -2.34
N ILE A 172 9.94 6.67 -3.08
CA ILE A 172 9.31 5.43 -3.57
C ILE A 172 10.27 4.66 -4.49
N ILE A 173 10.82 5.35 -5.49
CA ILE A 173 11.72 4.76 -6.50
C ILE A 173 12.98 4.23 -5.81
N ASN A 174 13.62 5.05 -4.98
CA ASN A 174 14.84 4.69 -4.25
C ASN A 174 14.62 3.49 -3.33
N LEU A 175 13.49 3.43 -2.62
CA LEU A 175 13.17 2.29 -1.76
C LEU A 175 13.04 0.99 -2.58
N VAL A 176 12.26 1.00 -3.65
CA VAL A 176 12.05 -0.22 -4.46
C VAL A 176 13.33 -0.64 -5.19
N GLU A 177 14.13 0.29 -5.68
CA GLU A 177 15.43 -0.01 -6.30
C GLU A 177 16.43 -0.58 -5.29
N THR A 178 16.45 -0.04 -4.06
CA THR A 178 17.25 -0.60 -2.97
C THR A 178 16.84 -2.04 -2.68
N LEU A 179 15.53 -2.32 -2.59
CA LEU A 179 15.01 -3.68 -2.37
C LEU A 179 15.39 -4.64 -3.51
N ASN A 180 15.35 -4.20 -4.77
CA ASN A 180 15.79 -5.02 -5.92
C ASN A 180 17.29 -5.33 -5.90
N ASN A 181 18.10 -4.46 -5.31
CA ASN A 181 19.55 -4.64 -5.20
C ASN A 181 19.95 -5.56 -4.03
N LEU A 182 19.04 -5.87 -3.10
CA LEU A 182 19.30 -6.78 -1.99
C LEU A 182 19.27 -8.24 -2.48
N PRO A 183 20.32 -9.04 -2.22
CA PRO A 183 20.35 -10.43 -2.62
C PRO A 183 19.22 -11.22 -1.96
N MET A 184 18.59 -12.14 -2.70
CA MET A 184 17.48 -12.99 -2.25
C MET A 184 16.20 -12.24 -1.80
N CYS A 185 16.13 -10.91 -1.95
CA CYS A 185 14.93 -10.14 -1.61
C CYS A 185 13.87 -10.25 -2.72
N LEU A 186 12.71 -10.83 -2.38
CA LEU A 186 11.58 -10.97 -3.32
C LEU A 186 10.48 -9.92 -3.11
N ILE A 187 10.65 -8.99 -2.17
CA ILE A 187 9.61 -8.02 -1.79
C ILE A 187 9.25 -7.13 -2.97
N ALA A 188 10.25 -6.58 -3.67
CA ALA A 188 10.04 -5.76 -4.86
C ALA A 188 9.38 -6.52 -6.02
N GLN A 189 9.35 -7.87 -5.98
CA GLN A 189 8.68 -8.68 -6.98
C GLN A 189 7.15 -8.74 -6.79
N HIS A 190 6.62 -8.36 -5.62
CA HIS A 190 5.18 -8.34 -5.37
C HIS A 190 4.47 -7.35 -6.30
N GLN A 191 3.38 -7.79 -6.92
CA GLN A 191 2.63 -7.01 -7.92
C GLN A 191 2.22 -5.62 -7.43
N ASN A 192 1.72 -5.51 -6.19
CA ASN A 192 1.33 -4.21 -5.62
C ASN A 192 2.52 -3.25 -5.47
N ILE A 193 3.71 -3.76 -5.13
CA ILE A 193 4.92 -2.95 -5.00
C ILE A 193 5.38 -2.50 -6.38
N LYS A 194 5.40 -3.41 -7.37
CA LYS A 194 5.67 -3.06 -8.77
C LYS A 194 4.70 -1.99 -9.30
N PHE A 195 3.42 -2.11 -8.99
CA PHE A 195 2.41 -1.11 -9.37
C PHE A 195 2.78 0.28 -8.87
N HIS A 196 3.09 0.43 -7.58
CA HIS A 196 3.46 1.71 -7.00
C HIS A 196 4.81 2.24 -7.51
N TYR A 197 5.75 1.35 -7.81
CA TYR A 197 7.02 1.71 -8.42
C TYR A 197 6.84 2.28 -9.83
N ILE A 198 6.11 1.58 -10.70
CA ILE A 198 5.79 2.02 -12.06
C ILE A 198 5.01 3.34 -12.03
N PHE A 199 4.06 3.46 -11.10
CA PHE A 199 3.33 4.70 -10.88
C PHE A 199 4.27 5.85 -10.53
N ALA A 200 5.19 5.65 -9.57
CA ALA A 200 6.13 6.68 -9.15
C ALA A 200 7.09 7.10 -10.26
N LEU A 201 7.63 6.16 -11.04
CA LEU A 201 8.45 6.44 -12.22
C LEU A 201 7.71 7.37 -13.20
N ASN A 202 6.47 7.02 -13.55
CA ASN A 202 5.67 7.85 -14.45
C ASN A 202 5.41 9.27 -13.90
N ARG A 203 5.16 9.39 -12.60
CA ARG A 203 4.87 10.68 -11.96
C ARG A 203 6.10 11.56 -11.76
N ARG A 204 7.26 10.98 -11.45
CA ARG A 204 8.54 11.71 -11.35
C ARG A 204 8.98 12.23 -12.71
N ASN A 205 8.86 11.40 -13.76
CA ASN A 205 9.11 11.80 -15.14
C ASN A 205 10.50 12.44 -15.38
N HIS A 206 11.55 11.93 -14.72
CA HIS A 206 12.92 12.23 -15.12
C HIS A 206 13.26 11.52 -16.45
N PRO A 207 14.31 11.96 -17.18
CA PRO A 207 14.75 11.30 -18.40
C PRO A 207 14.94 9.78 -18.21
N GLY A 208 14.19 8.98 -18.98
CA GLY A 208 14.21 7.52 -18.91
C GLY A 208 13.15 6.88 -18.00
N ASP A 209 12.54 7.62 -17.07
CA ASP A 209 11.59 7.03 -16.09
C ASP A 209 10.38 6.39 -16.76
N ARG A 210 9.74 7.09 -17.71
CA ARG A 210 8.57 6.56 -18.43
C ARG A 210 8.92 5.40 -19.35
N ALA A 211 10.11 5.39 -19.94
CA ALA A 211 10.59 4.27 -20.73
C ALA A 211 10.75 3.01 -19.84
N LYS A 212 11.37 3.17 -18.67
CA LYS A 212 11.49 2.11 -17.65
C LYS A 212 10.12 1.64 -17.14
N ALA A 213 9.19 2.58 -16.91
CA ALA A 213 7.83 2.26 -16.50
C ALA A 213 7.10 1.40 -17.55
N LEU A 214 7.25 1.72 -18.84
CA LEU A 214 6.70 0.94 -19.95
C LEU A 214 7.36 -0.44 -20.08
N GLU A 215 8.68 -0.52 -19.98
CA GLU A 215 9.43 -1.79 -19.99
C GLU A 215 8.94 -2.77 -18.92
N LEU A 216 8.58 -2.25 -17.74
CA LEU A 216 8.08 -3.06 -16.64
C LEU A 216 6.61 -3.47 -16.78
N ILE A 217 5.76 -2.61 -17.35
CA ILE A 217 4.30 -2.84 -17.38
C ILE A 217 3.81 -3.55 -18.64
N LEU A 218 4.42 -3.31 -19.80
CA LEU A 218 3.98 -3.89 -21.08
C LEU A 218 3.98 -5.43 -21.05
N PRO A 219 5.04 -6.11 -20.55
CA PRO A 219 5.02 -7.56 -20.43
C PRO A 219 3.88 -8.11 -19.56
N LEU A 220 3.39 -7.32 -18.59
CA LEU A 220 2.27 -7.71 -17.73
C LEU A 220 0.94 -7.64 -18.50
N VAL A 221 0.69 -6.53 -19.21
CA VAL A 221 -0.60 -6.28 -19.90
C VAL A 221 -0.72 -6.99 -21.27
N GLU A 222 0.41 -7.37 -21.86
CA GLU A 222 0.49 -8.14 -23.11
C GLU A 222 0.51 -9.66 -22.88
N SER A 223 0.75 -10.09 -21.64
CA SER A 223 0.66 -11.51 -21.27
C SER A 223 -0.73 -12.08 -21.54
N ARG A 224 -0.82 -13.40 -21.76
CA ARG A 224 -2.10 -14.11 -21.93
C ARG A 224 -2.87 -14.26 -20.62
N ASP A 225 -2.24 -13.94 -19.49
CA ASP A 225 -2.82 -14.12 -18.17
C ASP A 225 -3.79 -12.97 -17.85
N LYS A 226 -4.80 -13.28 -17.04
CA LYS A 226 -5.76 -12.27 -16.58
C LYS A 226 -5.07 -11.35 -15.57
N VAL A 227 -4.81 -10.11 -15.96
CA VAL A 227 -4.35 -9.06 -15.05
C VAL A 227 -5.51 -8.17 -14.56
N ALA A 228 -5.34 -7.56 -13.39
CA ALA A 228 -6.32 -6.65 -12.81
C ALA A 228 -6.52 -5.39 -13.67
N SER A 229 -7.74 -4.83 -13.65
CA SER A 229 -8.11 -3.63 -14.43
C SER A 229 -7.20 -2.43 -14.14
N ASP A 230 -6.74 -2.29 -12.89
CA ASP A 230 -5.84 -1.22 -12.48
C ASP A 230 -4.48 -1.27 -13.19
N ILE A 231 -3.97 -2.45 -13.55
CA ILE A 231 -2.71 -2.60 -14.26
C ILE A 231 -2.85 -2.06 -15.70
N TYR A 232 -3.96 -2.36 -16.37
CA TYR A 232 -4.28 -1.78 -17.67
C TYR A 232 -4.47 -0.26 -17.58
N CYS A 233 -5.18 0.22 -16.55
CA CYS A 233 -5.36 1.64 -16.32
C CYS A 233 -4.05 2.38 -16.05
N LEU A 234 -3.09 1.74 -15.36
CA LEU A 234 -1.76 2.31 -15.14
C LEU A 234 -0.96 2.41 -16.44
N CYS A 235 -1.03 1.39 -17.31
CA CYS A 235 -0.42 1.44 -18.64
C CYS A 235 -1.03 2.57 -19.48
N GLY A 236 -2.36 2.65 -19.51
CA GLY A 236 -3.08 3.74 -20.17
C GLY A 236 -2.72 5.11 -19.60
N ARG A 237 -2.50 5.22 -18.28
CA ARG A 237 -2.06 6.45 -17.63
C ARG A 237 -0.69 6.90 -18.09
N ILE A 238 0.29 6.00 -18.23
CA ILE A 238 1.64 6.37 -18.67
C ILE A 238 1.57 7.03 -20.05
N TYR A 239 0.88 6.38 -20.98
CA TYR A 239 0.67 6.92 -22.32
C TYR A 239 -0.17 8.22 -22.32
N LYS A 240 -1.19 8.31 -21.46
CA LYS A 240 -1.97 9.56 -21.29
C LYS A 240 -1.07 10.70 -20.84
N ASP A 241 -0.22 10.48 -19.84
CA ASP A 241 0.68 11.48 -19.30
C ASP A 241 1.75 11.87 -20.33
N MET A 242 2.22 10.93 -21.18
CA MET A 242 3.09 11.22 -22.34
C MET A 242 2.39 12.11 -23.37
N PHE A 243 1.16 11.77 -23.76
CA PHE A 243 0.35 12.59 -24.67
C PHE A 243 0.17 14.01 -24.14
N MET A 244 -0.19 14.16 -22.86
CA MET A 244 -0.33 15.47 -22.23
C MET A 244 1.00 16.24 -22.18
N SER A 245 2.11 15.55 -21.84
CA SER A 245 3.44 16.18 -21.75
C SER A 245 3.97 16.64 -23.11
N SER A 246 3.52 16.03 -24.20
CA SER A 246 3.84 16.44 -25.57
C SER A 246 3.11 17.71 -26.03
N GLY A 247 2.29 18.33 -25.17
CA GLY A 247 1.40 19.42 -25.60
C GLY A 247 0.30 18.93 -26.54
N PHE A 248 -0.16 17.69 -26.33
CA PHE A 248 -1.19 17.02 -27.13
C PHE A 248 -0.81 16.72 -28.59
N SER A 249 0.49 16.61 -28.90
CA SER A 249 0.96 16.30 -30.26
C SER A 249 1.18 14.80 -30.52
N ASP A 250 1.53 14.02 -29.49
CA ASP A 250 1.84 12.60 -29.63
C ASP A 250 0.57 11.73 -29.75
N ARG A 251 0.07 11.62 -30.98
CA ARG A 251 -1.12 10.81 -31.31
C ARG A 251 -0.93 9.32 -31.03
N ASN A 252 0.29 8.79 -31.14
CA ASN A 252 0.54 7.39 -30.85
C ASN A 252 0.32 7.11 -29.36
N SER A 253 0.86 7.96 -28.48
CA SER A 253 0.59 7.85 -27.04
C SER A 253 -0.90 8.03 -26.72
N ARG A 254 -1.62 8.94 -27.38
CA ARG A 254 -3.09 9.05 -27.22
C ARG A 254 -3.79 7.72 -27.56
N ASP A 255 -3.46 7.12 -28.69
CA ASP A 255 -4.13 5.92 -29.19
C ASP A 255 -3.79 4.69 -28.32
N GLN A 256 -2.53 4.58 -27.87
CA GLN A 256 -2.12 3.58 -26.88
C GLN A 256 -2.85 3.75 -25.55
N ALA A 257 -2.96 4.99 -25.05
CA ALA A 257 -3.70 5.27 -23.84
C ALA A 257 -5.17 4.82 -23.98
N CYS A 258 -5.80 5.15 -25.12
CA CYS A 258 -7.17 4.78 -25.41
C CYS A 258 -7.35 3.26 -25.47
N CYS A 259 -6.41 2.56 -26.12
CA CYS A 259 -6.41 1.10 -26.21
C CYS A 259 -6.33 0.44 -24.83
N TRP A 260 -5.38 0.84 -23.98
CA TRP A 260 -5.19 0.22 -22.67
C TRP A 260 -6.34 0.52 -21.68
N TYR A 261 -6.86 1.74 -21.67
CA TYR A 261 -8.07 2.04 -20.90
C TYR A 261 -9.30 1.31 -21.46
N GLY A 262 -9.40 1.15 -22.79
CA GLY A 262 -10.46 0.39 -23.46
C GLY A 262 -10.44 -1.08 -23.02
N LYS A 263 -9.27 -1.72 -23.10
CA LYS A 263 -9.07 -3.10 -22.62
C LYS A 263 -9.40 -3.24 -21.13
N ALA A 264 -9.03 -2.27 -20.30
CA ALA A 264 -9.42 -2.25 -18.88
C ALA A 264 -10.95 -2.24 -18.71
N PHE A 265 -11.65 -1.41 -19.49
CA PHE A 265 -13.10 -1.26 -19.44
C PHE A 265 -13.85 -2.49 -19.98
N GLU A 266 -13.32 -3.14 -21.02
CA GLU A 266 -13.86 -4.40 -21.55
C GLU A 266 -13.75 -5.55 -20.55
N MET A 267 -12.59 -5.67 -19.89
CA MET A 267 -12.32 -6.72 -18.90
C MET A 267 -13.12 -6.54 -17.62
N GLU A 268 -13.16 -5.31 -17.11
CA GLU A 268 -13.91 -4.92 -15.92
C GLU A 268 -14.37 -3.46 -16.05
N PRO A 269 -15.65 -3.22 -16.37
CA PRO A 269 -16.17 -1.87 -16.51
C PRO A 269 -16.11 -1.09 -15.20
N THR A 270 -15.28 -0.04 -15.17
CA THR A 270 -15.19 0.90 -14.04
C THR A 270 -15.45 2.33 -14.50
N LEU A 271 -15.85 3.20 -13.57
CA LEU A 271 -15.93 4.64 -13.85
C LEU A 271 -14.55 5.18 -14.23
N HIS A 272 -13.48 4.71 -13.59
CA HIS A 272 -12.12 5.14 -13.86
C HIS A 272 -11.70 4.92 -15.32
N SER A 273 -11.79 3.67 -15.80
CA SER A 273 -11.41 3.35 -17.18
C SER A 273 -12.35 4.00 -18.18
N GLY A 274 -13.67 3.89 -17.97
CA GLY A 274 -14.66 4.43 -18.92
C GLY A 274 -14.57 5.96 -19.10
N ILE A 275 -14.37 6.72 -18.02
CA ILE A 275 -14.19 8.19 -18.10
C ILE A 275 -12.94 8.51 -18.94
N ASN A 276 -11.81 7.83 -18.69
CA ASN A 276 -10.57 8.06 -19.43
C ASN A 276 -10.71 7.66 -20.91
N VAL A 277 -11.39 6.55 -21.24
CA VAL A 277 -11.67 6.18 -22.64
C VAL A 277 -12.45 7.29 -23.34
N VAL A 278 -13.52 7.80 -22.73
CA VAL A 278 -14.34 8.85 -23.35
C VAL A 278 -13.53 10.10 -23.65
N VAL A 279 -12.74 10.63 -22.71
CA VAL A 279 -11.92 11.83 -22.99
C VAL A 279 -10.83 11.58 -24.03
N LEU A 280 -10.27 10.37 -24.11
CA LEU A 280 -9.28 10.02 -25.12
C LEU A 280 -9.89 9.85 -26.51
N LEU A 281 -11.10 9.30 -26.61
CA LEU A 281 -11.88 9.28 -27.85
C LEU A 281 -12.23 10.69 -28.31
N MET A 282 -12.59 11.60 -27.38
CA MET A 282 -12.78 13.02 -27.71
C MET A 282 -11.49 13.65 -28.25
N ALA A 283 -10.34 13.36 -27.65
CA ALA A 283 -9.02 13.77 -28.16
C ALA A 283 -8.67 13.14 -29.53
N ALA A 284 -9.35 12.06 -29.91
CA ALA A 284 -9.28 11.45 -31.24
C ALA A 284 -10.28 12.05 -32.25
N GLY A 285 -11.11 13.02 -31.83
CA GLY A 285 -12.07 13.71 -32.69
C GLY A 285 -13.47 13.09 -32.67
N HIS A 286 -13.73 12.13 -31.77
CA HIS A 286 -15.08 11.62 -31.57
C HIS A 286 -15.92 12.61 -30.75
N ASP A 287 -17.22 12.62 -31.02
CA ASP A 287 -18.19 13.51 -30.35
C ASP A 287 -19.34 12.70 -29.76
N PHE A 288 -19.95 13.18 -28.68
CA PHE A 288 -21.07 12.51 -28.00
C PHE A 288 -22.29 12.31 -28.91
N GLU A 289 -22.54 13.23 -29.83
CA GLU A 289 -23.72 13.20 -30.70
C GLU A 289 -23.56 12.17 -31.83
N THR A 290 -22.34 12.00 -32.34
CA THR A 290 -22.05 11.22 -33.54
C THR A 290 -21.46 9.84 -33.23
N SER A 291 -20.70 9.70 -32.15
CA SER A 291 -19.96 8.47 -31.84
C SER A 291 -20.85 7.45 -31.11
N ILE A 292 -21.15 6.34 -31.80
CA ILE A 292 -21.86 5.18 -31.21
C ILE A 292 -21.06 4.61 -30.02
N GLU A 293 -19.73 4.59 -30.14
CA GLU A 293 -18.85 4.05 -29.10
C GLU A 293 -18.92 4.85 -27.80
N ILE A 294 -18.79 6.19 -27.89
CA ILE A 294 -18.92 7.07 -26.71
C ILE A 294 -20.30 6.89 -26.07
N ARG A 295 -21.37 6.80 -26.86
CA ARG A 295 -22.73 6.57 -26.34
C ARG A 295 -22.87 5.24 -25.60
N LYS A 296 -22.31 4.15 -26.15
CA LYS A 296 -22.31 2.83 -25.48
C LYS A 296 -21.58 2.89 -24.13
N ILE A 297 -20.40 3.51 -24.09
CA ILE A 297 -19.63 3.69 -22.86
C ILE A 297 -20.42 4.56 -21.87
N GLY A 298 -21.04 5.64 -22.35
CA GLY A 298 -21.88 6.53 -21.55
C GLY A 298 -23.05 5.83 -20.86
N VAL A 299 -23.75 4.92 -21.55
CA VAL A 299 -24.83 4.11 -20.95
C VAL A 299 -24.30 3.24 -19.81
N THR A 300 -23.15 2.59 -20.01
CA THR A 300 -22.50 1.79 -18.97
C THR A 300 -22.04 2.66 -17.79
N LEU A 301 -21.45 3.83 -18.05
CA LEU A 301 -21.03 4.78 -17.02
C LEU A 301 -22.22 5.24 -16.16
N ASN A 302 -23.35 5.56 -16.77
CA ASN A 302 -24.59 5.92 -16.04
C ASN A 302 -25.08 4.77 -15.16
N THR A 303 -24.97 3.53 -15.64
CA THR A 303 -25.34 2.33 -14.87
C THR A 303 -24.40 2.13 -13.68
N LEU A 304 -23.08 2.27 -13.88
CA LEU A 304 -22.08 2.18 -12.82
C LEU A 304 -22.27 3.27 -11.76
N LEU A 305 -22.55 4.51 -12.20
CA LEU A 305 -22.82 5.64 -11.31
C LEU A 305 -24.10 5.41 -10.51
N GLY A 306 -25.17 4.91 -11.13
CA GLY A 306 -26.42 4.56 -10.46
C GLY A 306 -26.23 3.51 -9.36
N ARG A 307 -25.34 2.52 -9.57
CA ARG A 307 -25.00 1.51 -8.54
C ARG A 307 -24.24 2.10 -7.35
N LYS A 308 -23.44 3.15 -7.54
CA LYS A 308 -22.73 3.84 -6.45
C LYS A 308 -23.69 4.61 -5.54
N GLY A 309 -24.87 4.98 -6.04
CA GLY A 309 -25.89 5.67 -5.28
C GLY A 309 -25.65 7.18 -5.18
N SER A 310 -26.23 7.80 -4.16
CA SER A 310 -26.24 9.25 -4.02
C SER A 310 -24.92 9.79 -3.47
N LEU A 311 -24.56 11.01 -3.89
CA LEU A 311 -23.29 11.64 -3.52
C LEU A 311 -23.15 11.74 -1.99
N GLU A 312 -24.23 12.00 -1.25
CA GLU A 312 -24.22 12.18 0.21
C GLU A 312 -23.71 10.93 0.94
N LYS A 313 -24.00 9.74 0.42
CA LYS A 313 -23.65 8.45 1.04
C LYS A 313 -22.21 8.01 0.75
N MET A 314 -21.55 8.59 -0.25
CA MET A 314 -20.16 8.26 -0.59
C MET A 314 -19.21 8.71 0.52
N LYS A 315 -18.43 7.79 1.09
CA LYS A 315 -17.47 8.12 2.17
C LYS A 315 -16.04 8.24 1.66
N ASP A 316 -15.74 7.52 0.59
CA ASP A 316 -14.39 7.46 0.05
C ASP A 316 -14.15 8.53 -1.00
N TYR A 317 -12.99 9.19 -0.94
CA TYR A 317 -12.65 10.27 -1.87
C TYR A 317 -12.58 9.77 -3.32
N TRP A 318 -12.22 8.50 -3.55
CA TRP A 318 -12.14 7.95 -4.90
C TRP A 318 -13.51 7.82 -5.55
N ASP A 319 -14.53 7.39 -4.80
CA ASP A 319 -15.90 7.31 -5.28
C ASP A 319 -16.45 8.68 -5.65
N VAL A 320 -16.19 9.70 -4.81
CA VAL A 320 -16.54 11.09 -5.09
C VAL A 320 -15.82 11.63 -6.33
N GLY A 321 -14.53 11.28 -6.49
CA GLY A 321 -13.75 11.69 -7.66
C GLY A 321 -14.23 11.07 -8.98
N PHE A 322 -14.64 9.80 -8.97
CA PHE A 322 -15.24 9.17 -10.14
C PHE A 322 -16.63 9.73 -10.44
N TYR A 323 -17.42 10.01 -9.40
CA TYR A 323 -18.69 10.72 -9.54
C TYR A 323 -18.49 12.10 -10.19
N LEU A 324 -17.47 12.85 -9.74
CA LEU A 324 -17.09 14.13 -10.32
C LEU A 324 -16.76 13.99 -11.82
N GLY A 325 -15.86 13.07 -12.18
CA GLY A 325 -15.46 12.86 -13.57
C GLY A 325 -16.61 12.46 -14.49
N ALA A 326 -17.53 11.60 -14.03
CA ALA A 326 -18.71 11.22 -14.82
C ALA A 326 -19.66 12.40 -15.04
N ASN A 327 -19.86 13.26 -14.04
CA ASN A 327 -20.75 14.42 -14.16
C ASN A 327 -20.12 15.58 -14.95
N ILE A 328 -18.78 15.66 -15.01
CA ILE A 328 -18.08 16.55 -15.95
C ILE A 328 -18.41 16.15 -17.39
N LEU A 329 -18.33 14.85 -17.72
CA LEU A 329 -18.66 14.34 -19.06
C LEU A 329 -20.11 14.63 -19.46
N SER A 330 -21.05 14.51 -18.52
CA SER A 330 -22.47 14.78 -18.75
C SER A 330 -22.86 16.26 -18.63
N ASN A 331 -21.90 17.17 -18.39
CA ASN A 331 -22.11 18.61 -18.21
C ASN A 331 -23.13 18.97 -17.09
N GLU A 332 -23.15 18.20 -16.00
CA GLU A 332 -24.09 18.37 -14.88
C GLU A 332 -23.54 19.31 -13.79
N HIS A 333 -23.56 20.62 -14.04
CA HIS A 333 -22.85 21.64 -13.22
C HIS A 333 -23.09 21.54 -11.70
N ARG A 334 -24.34 21.34 -11.27
CA ARG A 334 -24.67 21.26 -9.84
C ARG A 334 -23.98 20.07 -9.17
N LYS A 335 -24.04 18.89 -9.81
CA LYS A 335 -23.43 17.67 -9.28
C LYS A 335 -21.91 17.76 -9.26
N VAL A 336 -21.33 18.44 -10.25
CA VAL A 336 -19.90 18.75 -10.29
C VAL A 336 -19.50 19.61 -9.09
N ILE A 337 -20.20 20.72 -8.85
CA ILE A 337 -19.96 21.63 -7.71
C ILE A 337 -20.06 20.88 -6.38
N ASP A 338 -21.15 20.15 -6.16
CA ASP A 338 -21.39 19.40 -4.91
C ASP A 338 -20.28 18.34 -4.68
N ALA A 339 -19.82 17.70 -5.75
CA ALA A 339 -18.75 16.70 -5.67
C ALA A 339 -17.38 17.32 -5.40
N CYS A 340 -17.07 18.49 -5.99
CA CYS A 340 -15.84 19.24 -5.69
C CYS A 340 -15.80 19.66 -4.21
N GLU A 341 -16.89 20.22 -3.67
CA GLU A 341 -16.97 20.59 -2.26
C GLU A 341 -16.81 19.37 -1.35
N LYS A 342 -17.44 18.25 -1.70
CA LYS A 342 -17.30 17.01 -0.93
C LYS A 342 -15.87 16.46 -0.98
N LEU A 343 -15.20 16.53 -2.13
CA LEU A 343 -13.82 16.09 -2.30
C LEU A 343 -12.86 16.94 -1.44
N TYR A 344 -13.11 18.25 -1.37
CA TYR A 344 -12.40 19.17 -0.47
C TYR A 344 -12.60 18.80 1.01
N LYS A 345 -13.84 18.56 1.44
CA LYS A 345 -14.17 18.15 2.83
C LYS A 345 -13.54 16.80 3.21
N LEU A 346 -13.43 15.88 2.26
CA LEU A 346 -12.77 14.58 2.46
C LEU A 346 -11.25 14.66 2.49
N LYS A 347 -10.66 15.84 2.26
CA LYS A 347 -9.20 16.05 2.18
C LYS A 347 -8.54 15.07 1.21
N ALA A 348 -9.11 14.97 0.00
CA ALA A 348 -8.60 14.03 -1.00
C ALA A 348 -7.09 14.26 -1.25
N PRO A 349 -6.28 13.18 -1.34
CA PRO A 349 -4.84 13.32 -1.56
C PRO A 349 -4.52 14.05 -2.88
N VAL A 350 -3.49 14.90 -2.85
CA VAL A 350 -3.13 15.75 -3.99
C VAL A 350 -2.82 14.94 -5.25
N TRP A 351 -2.14 13.79 -5.11
CA TRP A 351 -1.87 12.89 -6.24
C TRP A 351 -3.15 12.42 -6.95
N TYR A 352 -4.24 12.24 -6.20
CA TYR A 352 -5.52 11.79 -6.74
C TYR A 352 -6.26 12.94 -7.41
N VAL A 353 -6.33 14.11 -6.75
CA VAL A 353 -6.90 15.34 -7.33
C VAL A 353 -6.20 15.67 -8.64
N GLY A 354 -4.87 15.60 -8.69
CA GLY A 354 -4.11 15.82 -9.93
C GLY A 354 -4.50 14.88 -11.05
N SER A 355 -4.81 13.62 -10.74
CA SER A 355 -5.25 12.63 -11.74
C SER A 355 -6.61 12.98 -12.35
N ILE A 356 -7.54 13.50 -11.54
CA ILE A 356 -8.85 13.98 -12.01
C ILE A 356 -8.67 15.24 -12.85
N MET A 357 -7.86 16.19 -12.36
CA MET A 357 -7.61 17.45 -13.05
C MET A 357 -6.93 17.25 -14.40
N GLU A 358 -6.02 16.29 -14.53
CA GLU A 358 -5.42 15.90 -15.82
C GLU A 358 -6.48 15.43 -16.82
N THR A 359 -7.41 14.59 -16.38
CA THR A 359 -8.55 14.15 -17.20
C THR A 359 -9.48 15.33 -17.54
N PHE A 360 -9.73 16.24 -16.60
CA PHE A 360 -10.52 17.45 -16.85
C PHE A 360 -9.85 18.38 -17.88
N ILE A 361 -8.52 18.56 -17.82
CA ILE A 361 -7.76 19.34 -18.80
C ILE A 361 -7.94 18.73 -20.20
N LEU A 362 -7.83 17.41 -20.34
CA LEU A 362 -8.11 16.72 -21.60
C LEU A 362 -9.55 16.95 -22.08
N PHE A 363 -10.53 16.76 -21.20
CA PHE A 363 -11.92 17.05 -21.53
C PHE A 363 -12.10 18.49 -22.04
N ARG A 364 -11.62 19.48 -21.30
CA ARG A 364 -11.76 20.90 -21.63
C ARG A 364 -11.07 21.27 -22.95
N GLN A 365 -9.95 20.63 -23.27
CA GLN A 365 -9.20 20.87 -24.50
C GLN A 365 -9.96 20.40 -25.75
N PHE A 366 -10.74 19.32 -25.64
CA PHE A 366 -11.37 18.66 -26.80
C PHE A 366 -12.91 18.68 -26.79
N ALA A 367 -13.52 19.15 -25.69
CA ALA A 367 -14.96 19.39 -25.62
C ALA A 367 -15.35 20.68 -26.32
N LYS A 368 -16.52 20.68 -26.97
CA LYS A 368 -17.15 21.90 -27.47
C LYS A 368 -17.74 22.66 -26.29
N LEU A 369 -17.17 23.81 -25.96
CA LEU A 369 -17.68 24.67 -24.90
C LEU A 369 -18.82 25.56 -25.43
N PRO A 370 -19.88 25.78 -24.64
CA PRO A 370 -20.93 26.72 -25.01
C PRO A 370 -20.41 28.17 -25.04
N GLU A 371 -20.87 28.96 -26.00
CA GLU A 371 -20.43 30.35 -26.21
C GLU A 371 -20.83 31.30 -25.07
N VAL A 372 -21.93 31.00 -24.36
CA VAL A 372 -22.45 31.81 -23.25
C VAL A 372 -22.24 31.10 -21.92
N LYS A 373 -21.51 31.75 -21.01
CA LYS A 373 -21.33 31.26 -19.64
C LYS A 373 -22.56 31.56 -18.80
N SER A 374 -23.12 30.53 -18.17
CA SER A 374 -24.17 30.71 -17.15
C SER A 374 -23.54 30.96 -15.77
N PRO A 375 -24.26 31.55 -14.79
CA PRO A 375 -23.75 31.70 -13.43
C PRO A 375 -23.34 30.36 -12.77
N LYS A 376 -24.00 29.26 -13.16
CA LYS A 376 -23.62 27.91 -12.71
C LYS A 376 -22.30 27.43 -13.32
N GLN A 377 -22.02 27.85 -14.55
CA GLN A 377 -20.74 27.60 -15.20
C GLN A 377 -19.62 28.37 -14.49
N GLU A 378 -19.85 29.61 -14.07
CA GLU A 378 -18.84 30.40 -13.31
C GLU A 378 -18.50 29.74 -11.96
N ALA A 379 -19.51 29.24 -11.24
CA ALA A 379 -19.28 28.48 -10.01
C ALA A 379 -18.52 27.17 -10.25
N MET A 380 -18.85 26.44 -11.33
CA MET A 380 -18.09 25.24 -11.73
C MET A 380 -16.64 25.58 -12.10
N ASP A 381 -16.44 26.65 -12.89
CA ASP A 381 -15.11 27.13 -13.30
C ASP A 381 -14.26 27.48 -12.08
N PHE A 382 -14.85 28.13 -11.06
CA PHE A 382 -14.19 28.40 -9.78
C PHE A 382 -13.72 27.10 -9.10
N TRP A 383 -14.58 26.09 -8.97
CA TRP A 383 -14.23 24.83 -8.31
C TRP A 383 -13.14 24.07 -9.07
N MET A 384 -13.19 24.09 -10.41
CA MET A 384 -12.15 23.49 -11.24
C MET A 384 -10.81 24.21 -11.08
N GLU A 385 -10.82 25.55 -11.04
CA GLU A 385 -9.61 26.34 -10.81
C GLU A 385 -9.03 26.09 -9.41
N LEU A 386 -9.86 26.04 -8.37
CA LEU A 386 -9.43 25.72 -7.01
C LEU A 386 -8.72 24.35 -6.91
N LEU A 387 -9.30 23.32 -7.55
CA LEU A 387 -8.69 21.99 -7.58
C LEU A 387 -7.42 21.95 -8.46
N LEU A 388 -7.38 22.71 -9.55
CA LEU A 388 -6.19 22.85 -10.40
C LEU A 388 -5.04 23.49 -9.64
N GLN A 389 -5.28 24.56 -8.87
CA GLN A 389 -4.25 25.22 -8.05
C GLN A 389 -3.76 24.33 -6.91
N THR A 390 -4.63 23.50 -6.34
CA THR A 390 -4.23 22.48 -5.35
C THR A 390 -3.21 21.50 -5.93
N TYR A 391 -3.37 21.12 -7.20
CA TYR A 391 -2.48 20.21 -7.91
C TYR A 391 -1.21 20.88 -8.47
N LYS A 392 -1.31 22.12 -8.96
CA LYS A 392 -0.19 22.91 -9.52
C LYS A 392 -0.07 24.27 -8.81
N PRO A 393 0.46 24.32 -7.58
CA PRO A 393 0.56 25.54 -6.80
C PRO A 393 1.61 26.55 -7.31
N THR A 394 2.40 26.18 -8.32
CA THR A 394 3.58 26.93 -8.77
C THR A 394 3.30 28.13 -9.68
N VAL A 395 2.04 28.39 -10.05
CA VAL A 395 1.70 29.61 -10.79
C VAL A 395 1.36 30.70 -9.78
N SER A 396 2.34 31.54 -9.45
CA SER A 396 2.08 32.80 -8.74
C SER A 396 1.12 33.62 -9.59
N THR A 397 -0.10 33.78 -9.11
CA THR A 397 -1.16 34.54 -9.76
C THR A 397 -1.54 35.69 -8.84
N ALA A 398 -1.82 36.86 -9.42
CA ALA A 398 -2.29 38.03 -8.66
C ALA A 398 -3.64 37.76 -7.97
N CYS A 399 -4.39 36.75 -8.41
CA CYS A 399 -5.66 36.35 -7.85
C CYS A 399 -5.70 34.85 -7.55
N CYS A 400 -6.16 34.46 -6.36
CA CYS A 400 -6.35 33.07 -5.97
C CYS A 400 -7.82 32.77 -5.59
N PRO A 401 -8.37 31.60 -6.00
CA PRO A 401 -9.62 31.09 -5.50
C PRO A 401 -9.47 30.65 -4.04
N VAL A 402 -10.41 31.03 -3.20
CA VAL A 402 -10.45 30.69 -1.78
C VAL A 402 -11.87 30.29 -1.37
N LEU A 403 -11.97 29.53 -0.28
CA LEU A 403 -13.24 29.21 0.37
C LEU A 403 -13.32 29.94 1.70
N ILE A 404 -14.27 30.85 1.84
CA ILE A 404 -14.55 31.54 3.10
C ILE A 404 -15.43 30.62 3.94
N LEU A 405 -15.01 30.30 5.17
CA LEU A 405 -15.86 29.59 6.12
C LEU A 405 -16.74 30.60 6.86
N GLU A 406 -17.99 30.72 6.42
CA GLU A 406 -18.97 31.63 7.00
C GLU A 406 -19.38 31.19 8.42
N PRO A 407 -19.90 32.10 9.27
CA PRO A 407 -20.44 31.76 10.59
C PRO A 407 -21.52 30.66 10.54
N SER A 408 -22.25 30.58 9.43
CA SER A 408 -23.25 29.53 9.13
C SER A 408 -22.65 28.15 8.86
N LYS A 409 -21.32 28.00 8.87
CA LYS A 409 -20.55 26.80 8.49
C LYS A 409 -20.65 26.42 7.02
N VAL A 410 -21.12 27.33 6.18
CA VAL A 410 -21.11 27.19 4.71
C VAL A 410 -19.74 27.63 4.18
N LEU A 411 -19.22 26.91 3.19
CA LEU A 411 -18.01 27.30 2.45
C LEU A 411 -18.43 28.17 1.26
N GLN A 412 -18.11 29.46 1.31
CA GLN A 412 -18.45 30.43 0.27
C GLN A 412 -17.30 30.59 -0.73
N PRO A 413 -17.51 30.28 -2.02
CA PRO A 413 -16.58 30.58 -3.10
C PRO A 413 -16.27 32.07 -3.23
N ALA A 414 -14.98 32.42 -3.15
CA ALA A 414 -14.50 33.78 -3.34
C ALA A 414 -13.13 33.81 -4.02
N VAL A 415 -12.77 34.95 -4.59
CA VAL A 415 -11.45 35.20 -5.16
C VAL A 415 -10.78 36.30 -4.35
N VAL A 416 -9.55 36.06 -3.92
CA VAL A 416 -8.67 37.07 -3.33
C VAL A 416 -7.73 37.56 -4.42
N CYS A 417 -7.66 38.87 -4.63
CA CYS A 417 -6.72 39.50 -5.53
C CYS A 417 -5.82 40.49 -4.79
N VAL A 418 -4.53 40.47 -5.08
CA VAL A 418 -3.55 41.45 -4.59
C VAL A 418 -3.23 42.40 -5.74
N SER A 419 -3.49 43.69 -5.56
CA SER A 419 -3.10 44.69 -6.56
C SER A 419 -1.60 44.98 -6.42
N GLU A 420 -0.81 44.58 -7.42
CA GLU A 420 0.62 44.90 -7.49
C GLU A 420 0.88 46.35 -7.94
N GLU A 421 -0.10 47.00 -8.57
CA GLU A 421 0.03 48.33 -9.17
C GLU A 421 -0.31 49.48 -8.20
N ASP A 422 -0.82 49.16 -7.00
CA ASP A 422 -1.28 50.14 -6.02
C ASP A 422 -0.21 50.34 -4.93
N GLU A 423 0.30 51.56 -4.72
CA GLU A 423 1.33 51.85 -3.69
C GLU A 423 0.89 51.39 -2.28
N ASN A 424 -0.42 51.29 -2.06
CA ASN A 424 -1.04 50.87 -0.80
C ASN A 424 -1.22 49.34 -0.64
N ARG A 425 -0.77 48.51 -1.61
CA ARG A 425 -0.88 47.03 -1.59
C ARG A 425 -2.27 46.54 -1.19
N THR A 426 -3.28 46.96 -1.95
CA THR A 426 -4.68 46.65 -1.65
C THR A 426 -5.00 45.17 -1.91
N VAL A 427 -5.74 44.56 -0.98
CA VAL A 427 -6.25 43.18 -1.10
C VAL A 427 -7.75 43.24 -1.30
N GLN A 428 -8.24 42.68 -2.41
CA GLN A 428 -9.66 42.61 -2.74
C GLN A 428 -10.17 41.18 -2.55
N LEU A 429 -11.30 41.04 -1.86
CA LEU A 429 -12.01 39.78 -1.68
C LEU A 429 -13.39 39.90 -2.33
N LYS A 430 -13.68 39.04 -3.32
CA LYS A 430 -14.94 39.08 -4.08
C LYS A 430 -15.59 37.71 -4.13
N HIS A 431 -16.88 37.63 -3.81
CA HIS A 431 -17.66 36.39 -3.98
C HIS A 431 -17.86 36.08 -5.46
N VAL A 432 -17.72 34.81 -5.85
CA VAL A 432 -17.94 34.37 -7.24
C VAL A 432 -19.44 34.29 -7.54
N THR A 433 -20.21 33.73 -6.60
CA THR A 433 -21.67 33.68 -6.62
C THR A 433 -22.16 33.90 -5.19
N PRO A 434 -22.44 35.16 -4.79
CA PRO A 434 -22.83 35.51 -3.43
C PRO A 434 -24.22 34.98 -3.02
#